data_AF-A0A1M6M961-F1
#
_entry.id   AF-A0A1M6M961-F1
#
_cell.length_a   1.000
_cell.length_b   1.000
_cell.length_c   1.000
_cell.angle_alpha   90.00
_cell.angle_beta   90.00
_cell.angle_gamma   90.00
#
_symmetry.space_group_name_H-M   'P 1'
#
loop_
_entity.id
_entity.type
_entity.pdbx_description
1 polymer ?
#
loop_
_entity_poly.entity_id
_entity_poly.type
_entity_poly.pdbx_seq_one_letter_code
_entity_poly.pdbx_strand_id
1 'polypeptide(L)'
;MNIVKKYNMELLFQKRDKVGENILNFIKDNGYTKSGFAKITNISRPTLDKLINGEIDSITTFTTHIQKIIDSQNISEIDLLEDKPKSDNTPINAFSDNSPENHERKPEAKEMFMILDDIISLYEMYYNK
;
A
#
# COMPACT_ATOMS: atom_id res chain seq x y z
N MET A 1 -7.70 26.08 7.94
CA MET A 1 -7.70 25.18 6.77
C MET A 1 -7.64 26.07 5.53
N ASN A 2 -6.60 25.94 4.69
CA ASN A 2 -6.39 26.76 3.50
C ASN A 2 -7.50 26.47 2.45
N ILE A 3 -8.04 27.49 1.79
CA ILE A 3 -9.13 27.37 0.79
C ILE A 3 -8.73 26.40 -0.34
N VAL A 4 -7.48 26.44 -0.78
CA VAL A 4 -6.95 25.54 -1.82
C VAL A 4 -7.00 24.09 -1.35
N LYS A 5 -6.56 23.83 -0.11
CA LYS A 5 -6.58 22.49 0.48
C LYS A 5 -8.01 21.93 0.63
N LYS A 6 -8.98 22.79 0.93
CA LYS A 6 -10.40 22.40 0.97
C LYS A 6 -10.92 22.00 -0.41
N TYR A 7 -10.62 22.79 -1.43
CA TYR A 7 -11.04 22.51 -2.82
C TYR A 7 -10.45 21.18 -3.34
N ASN A 8 -9.18 20.92 -3.04
CA ASN A 8 -8.53 19.68 -3.46
C ASN A 8 -9.15 18.44 -2.80
N MET A 9 -9.49 18.51 -1.51
CA MET A 9 -10.16 17.40 -0.81
C MET A 9 -11.58 17.14 -1.33
N GLU A 10 -12.32 18.18 -1.69
CA GLU A 10 -13.64 18.04 -2.34
C GLU A 10 -13.51 17.36 -3.71
N LEU A 11 -12.48 17.70 -4.49
CA LEU A 11 -12.20 17.06 -5.78
C LEU A 11 -11.83 15.59 -5.63
N LEU A 12 -10.95 15.26 -4.67
CA LEU A 12 -10.59 13.88 -4.34
C LEU A 12 -11.82 13.06 -3.93
N PHE A 13 -12.70 13.66 -3.12
CA PHE A 13 -13.94 13.01 -2.67
C PHE A 13 -14.93 12.75 -3.81
N GLN A 14 -15.09 13.71 -4.74
CA GLN A 14 -15.92 13.53 -5.93
C GLN A 14 -15.40 12.40 -6.84
N LYS A 15 -14.09 12.20 -6.87
CA LYS A 15 -13.40 11.15 -7.64
C LYS A 15 -12.97 9.95 -6.78
N ARG A 16 -13.64 9.70 -5.65
CA ARG A 16 -13.21 8.70 -4.65
C ARG A 16 -13.01 7.28 -5.21
N ASP A 17 -13.78 6.88 -6.21
CA ASP A 17 -13.60 5.57 -6.86
C ASP A 17 -12.22 5.48 -7.53
N LYS A 18 -11.81 6.55 -8.22
CA LYS A 18 -10.50 6.64 -8.87
C LYS A 18 -9.37 6.77 -7.85
N VAL A 19 -9.58 7.57 -6.81
CA VAL A 19 -8.63 7.69 -5.70
C VAL A 19 -8.42 6.32 -5.03
N GLY A 20 -9.49 5.55 -4.85
CA GLY A 20 -9.44 4.20 -4.30
C GLY A 20 -8.61 3.24 -5.17
N GLU A 21 -8.80 3.27 -6.49
CA GLU A 21 -7.97 2.52 -7.45
C GLU A 21 -6.50 2.91 -7.35
N ASN A 22 -6.19 4.21 -7.30
CA ASN A 22 -4.83 4.71 -7.23
C ASN A 22 -4.15 4.35 -5.90
N ILE A 23 -4.88 4.36 -4.78
CA ILE A 23 -4.37 3.85 -3.49
C ILE A 23 -4.03 2.37 -3.61
N LEU A 24 -4.87 1.56 -4.26
CA LEU A 24 -4.60 0.14 -4.45
C LEU A 24 -3.37 -0.10 -5.34
N ASN A 25 -3.22 0.68 -6.40
CA ASN A 25 -2.04 0.61 -7.27
C ASN A 25 -0.79 1.01 -6.49
N PHE A 26 -0.82 2.10 -5.73
CA PHE A 26 0.28 2.50 -4.84
C PHE A 26 0.68 1.38 -3.88
N ILE A 27 -0.29 0.72 -3.24
CA ILE A 27 -0.02 -0.42 -2.34
C ILE A 27 0.74 -1.53 -3.08
N LYS A 28 0.33 -1.87 -4.31
CA LYS A 28 0.98 -2.91 -5.12
C LYS A 28 2.37 -2.50 -5.60
N ASP A 29 2.48 -1.28 -6.11
CA ASP A 29 3.71 -0.69 -6.67
C ASP A 29 4.79 -0.45 -5.61
N ASN A 30 4.44 -0.49 -4.33
CA ASN A 30 5.39 -0.41 -3.22
C ASN A 30 5.50 -1.74 -2.45
N GLY A 31 4.93 -2.84 -2.95
CA GLY A 31 5.04 -4.16 -2.34
C GLY A 31 4.35 -4.29 -0.98
N TYR A 32 3.41 -3.42 -0.65
CA TYR A 32 2.68 -3.51 0.61
C TYR A 32 1.59 -4.57 0.53
N THR A 33 1.39 -5.31 1.63
CA THR A 33 0.07 -5.92 1.86
C THR A 33 -0.88 -4.84 2.34
N LYS A 34 -2.16 -4.94 2.00
CA LYS A 34 -3.20 -4.06 2.56
C LYS A 34 -3.21 -4.07 4.11
N SER A 35 -2.77 -5.15 4.77
CA SER A 35 -2.69 -5.23 6.25
C SER A 35 -1.51 -4.44 6.77
N GLY A 36 -0.34 -4.58 6.13
CA GLY A 36 0.83 -3.74 6.43
C GLY A 36 0.53 -2.27 6.20
N PHE A 37 -0.08 -1.94 5.07
CA PHE A 37 -0.48 -0.58 4.73
C PHE A 37 -1.46 0.02 5.76
N ALA A 38 -2.47 -0.74 6.17
CA ALA A 38 -3.40 -0.33 7.23
C ALA A 38 -2.68 0.00 8.55
N LYS A 39 -1.69 -0.82 8.95
CA LYS A 39 -0.89 -0.58 10.16
C LYS A 39 -0.06 0.71 10.06
N ILE A 40 0.71 0.88 8.99
CA ILE A 40 1.61 2.05 8.83
C ILE A 40 0.84 3.37 8.66
N THR A 41 -0.36 3.32 8.06
CA THR A 41 -1.22 4.51 7.89
C THR A 41 -2.13 4.76 9.08
N ASN A 42 -2.14 3.87 10.09
CA ASN A 42 -3.05 3.92 11.23
C ASN A 42 -4.53 4.06 10.81
N ILE A 43 -4.92 3.23 9.84
CA ILE A 43 -6.30 3.08 9.33
C ILE A 43 -6.69 1.62 9.56
N SER A 44 -7.91 1.36 10.04
CA SER A 44 -8.36 -0.02 10.18
C SER A 44 -8.48 -0.67 8.80
N ARG A 45 -8.16 -1.96 8.70
CA ARG A 45 -8.24 -2.68 7.43
C ARG A 45 -9.64 -2.61 6.77
N PRO A 46 -10.76 -2.76 7.51
CA PRO A 46 -12.09 -2.58 6.91
C PRO A 46 -12.31 -1.19 6.33
N THR A 47 -11.79 -0.14 6.97
CA THR A 47 -11.90 1.23 6.46
C THR A 47 -11.02 1.46 5.23
N LEU A 48 -9.82 0.88 5.20
CA LEU A 48 -8.96 0.91 4.01
C LEU A 48 -9.64 0.21 2.83
N ASP A 49 -10.28 -0.93 3.05
CA ASP A 49 -11.02 -1.63 1.97
C ASP A 49 -12.19 -0.76 1.45
N LYS A 50 -12.93 -0.07 2.33
CA LYS A 50 -13.95 0.90 1.90
C LYS A 50 -13.38 2.09 1.11
N LEU A 51 -12.21 2.62 1.49
CA LEU A 51 -11.53 3.68 0.73
C LEU A 51 -11.17 3.22 -0.67
N ILE A 52 -10.57 2.03 -0.78
CA ILE A 52 -10.16 1.43 -2.06
C ILE A 52 -11.37 1.20 -2.97
N ASN A 53 -12.51 0.82 -2.40
CA ASN A 53 -13.74 0.59 -3.15
C ASN A 53 -14.55 1.88 -3.44
N GLY A 54 -14.12 3.05 -2.94
CA GLY A 54 -14.89 4.29 -3.08
C GLY A 54 -16.18 4.37 -2.23
N GLU A 55 -16.33 3.49 -1.23
CA GLU A 55 -17.53 3.31 -0.41
C GLU A 55 -17.62 4.24 0.81
N ILE A 56 -16.77 5.27 0.90
CA ILE A 56 -16.89 6.27 1.96
C ILE A 56 -17.75 7.44 1.49
N ASP A 57 -18.97 7.53 2.04
CA ASP A 57 -19.96 8.56 1.66
C ASP A 57 -19.83 9.87 2.44
N SER A 58 -19.03 9.88 3.52
CA SER A 58 -18.81 11.07 4.35
C SER A 58 -17.50 11.75 3.95
N ILE A 59 -17.59 12.98 3.45
CA ILE A 59 -16.41 13.79 3.10
C ILE A 59 -15.47 14.00 4.28
N THR A 60 -16.01 14.15 5.49
CA THR A 60 -15.22 14.33 6.72
C THR A 60 -14.41 13.08 7.03
N THR A 61 -15.05 11.91 6.93
CA THR A 61 -14.41 10.60 7.15
C THR A 61 -13.36 10.34 6.08
N PHE A 62 -13.69 10.60 4.81
CA PHE A 62 -12.77 10.47 3.69
C PHE A 62 -11.53 11.36 3.87
N THR A 63 -11.73 12.66 4.12
CA THR A 63 -10.65 13.63 4.33
C THR A 63 -9.72 13.21 5.47
N THR A 64 -10.30 12.73 6.58
CA THR A 64 -9.52 12.27 7.74
C THR A 64 -8.59 11.11 7.38
N HIS A 65 -9.07 10.14 6.61
CA HIS A 65 -8.25 8.97 6.25
C HIS A 65 -7.28 9.26 5.11
N ILE A 66 -7.66 10.07 4.12
CA ILE A 66 -6.74 10.51 3.06
C ILE A 66 -5.58 11.30 3.65
N GLN A 67 -5.84 12.20 4.62
CA GLN A 67 -4.77 12.94 5.27
C GLN A 67 -3.77 12.02 5.98
N LYS A 68 -4.24 10.95 6.65
CA LYS A 68 -3.35 9.94 7.25
C LYS A 68 -2.47 9.24 6.21
N ILE A 69 -3.01 8.94 5.03
CA ILE A 69 -2.24 8.31 3.94
C ILE A 69 -1.18 9.30 3.42
N ILE A 70 -1.58 10.54 3.13
CA ILE A 70 -0.69 11.62 2.68
C ILE A 70 0.47 11.83 3.68
N ASP A 71 0.14 11.94 4.97
CA ASP A 71 1.13 12.24 6.01
C ASP A 71 2.09 11.06 6.25
N SER A 72 1.58 9.83 6.24
CA SER A 72 2.39 8.63 6.51
C SER A 72 3.27 8.20 5.35
N GLN A 73 2.83 8.43 4.11
CA GLN A 73 3.52 7.99 2.90
C GLN A 73 4.20 9.15 2.15
N ASN A 74 4.07 10.39 2.63
CA ASN A 74 4.59 11.59 1.99
C ASN A 74 4.16 11.72 0.50
N ILE A 75 2.91 11.36 0.22
CA ILE A 75 2.31 11.38 -1.13
C ILE A 75 1.57 12.71 -1.32
N SER A 76 1.60 13.30 -2.53
CA SER A 76 0.82 14.51 -2.80
C SER A 76 -0.65 14.22 -3.11
N GLU A 77 -1.52 15.24 -2.97
CA GLU A 77 -2.93 15.13 -3.39
C GLU A 77 -3.07 14.85 -4.89
N ILE A 78 -2.10 15.28 -5.70
CA ILE A 78 -2.08 15.09 -7.16
C ILE A 78 -1.77 13.63 -7.52
N ASP A 79 -0.83 13.00 -6.81
CA ASP A 79 -0.50 11.58 -6.99
C ASP A 79 -1.70 10.65 -6.79
N LEU A 80 -2.68 11.06 -5.99
CA LEU A 80 -3.91 10.29 -5.74
C LEU A 80 -4.93 10.44 -6.88
N LEU A 81 -4.78 11.42 -7.77
CA LEU A 81 -5.64 11.64 -8.95
C LEU A 81 -5.02 11.17 -10.26
N GLU A 82 -3.69 11.25 -10.37
CA GLU A 82 -2.99 10.91 -11.61
C GLU A 82 -2.93 9.41 -11.85
N ASP A 83 -3.17 9.03 -13.11
CA ASP A 83 -2.86 7.70 -13.59
C ASP A 83 -1.34 7.58 -13.74
N LYS A 84 -0.68 6.93 -12.78
CA LYS A 84 0.72 6.54 -12.99
C LYS A 84 0.76 5.50 -14.12
N PRO A 85 1.71 5.62 -15.08
CA PRO A 85 1.90 4.59 -16.09
C PRO A 85 2.12 3.27 -15.35
N LYS A 86 1.36 2.24 -15.72
CA LYS A 86 1.51 0.90 -15.14
C LYS A 86 2.98 0.53 -15.25
N SER A 87 3.69 0.49 -14.12
CA SER A 87 4.98 -0.17 -14.06
C SER A 87 4.77 -1.56 -14.64
N ASP A 88 5.66 -1.99 -15.53
CA ASP A 88 5.62 -3.35 -16.06
C ASP A 88 5.42 -4.33 -14.90
N ASN A 89 4.62 -5.37 -15.14
CA ASN A 89 4.11 -6.33 -14.14
C ASN A 89 5.21 -7.18 -13.46
N THR A 90 6.35 -6.61 -13.10
CA THR A 90 7.29 -7.20 -12.15
C THR A 90 6.57 -7.30 -10.81
N PRO A 91 6.30 -8.52 -10.31
CA PRO A 91 5.76 -8.67 -8.97
C PRO A 91 6.79 -8.10 -8.00
N ILE A 92 6.46 -6.98 -7.37
CA ILE A 92 7.25 -6.46 -6.26
C ILE A 92 6.94 -7.39 -5.09
N ASN A 93 7.89 -8.26 -4.78
CA ASN A 93 7.76 -9.26 -3.72
C ASN A 93 7.37 -8.56 -2.42
N ALA A 94 6.13 -8.75 -1.99
CA ALA A 94 5.64 -8.24 -0.71
C ALA A 94 6.23 -9.09 0.43
N PHE A 95 7.38 -8.69 0.96
CA PHE A 95 7.97 -9.30 2.16
C PHE A 95 7.14 -8.88 3.39
N SER A 96 6.02 -9.57 3.62
CA SER A 96 5.15 -9.34 4.77
C SER A 96 5.20 -10.55 5.69
N ASP A 97 6.04 -10.49 6.72
CA ASP A 97 5.98 -11.45 7.82
C ASP A 97 4.79 -11.10 8.74
N ASN A 98 3.64 -11.75 8.49
CA ASN A 98 2.42 -11.58 9.30
C ASN A 98 2.32 -12.62 10.42
N SER A 99 3.41 -13.32 10.73
CA SER A 99 3.45 -14.28 11.81
C SER A 99 3.14 -13.60 13.16
N PRO A 100 2.37 -14.25 14.05
CA PRO A 100 2.19 -13.78 15.43
C PRO A 100 3.54 -13.53 16.11
N GLU A 101 3.61 -12.60 17.06
CA GLU A 101 4.86 -12.19 17.75
C GLU A 101 5.67 -13.36 18.34
N ASN A 102 5.02 -14.46 18.69
CA ASN A 102 5.65 -15.66 19.27
C ASN A 102 5.62 -16.88 18.33
N HIS A 103 5.39 -16.66 17.03
CA HIS A 103 5.35 -17.76 16.08
C HIS A 103 6.76 -18.11 15.60
N GLU A 104 7.23 -19.30 15.99
CA GLU A 104 8.45 -19.88 15.45
C GLU A 104 8.12 -20.84 14.30
N ARG A 105 8.82 -20.69 13.18
CA ARG A 105 8.71 -21.63 12.05
C ARG A 105 9.21 -23.01 12.48
N LYS A 106 8.52 -24.05 12.04
CA LYS A 106 8.99 -25.43 12.22
C LYS A 106 10.36 -25.63 11.53
N PRO A 107 11.21 -26.55 12.02
CA PRO A 107 12.53 -26.80 11.44
C PRO A 107 12.49 -27.04 9.91
N GLU A 108 11.51 -27.80 9.43
CA GLU A 108 11.35 -28.12 8.01
C GLU A 108 11.05 -26.88 7.16
N ALA A 109 10.25 -25.96 7.70
CA ALA A 109 9.97 -24.70 7.03
C ALA A 109 11.21 -23.81 6.99
N LYS A 110 11.99 -23.75 8.08
CA LYS A 110 13.25 -23.00 8.11
C LYS A 110 14.22 -23.48 7.02
N GLU A 111 14.36 -24.80 6.86
CA GLU A 111 15.20 -25.40 5.83
C GLU A 111 14.72 -25.02 4.42
N MET A 112 13.41 -25.08 4.15
CA MET A 112 12.86 -24.65 2.86
C MET A 112 13.14 -23.18 2.53
N PHE A 113 13.06 -22.29 3.53
CA PHE A 113 13.38 -20.86 3.33
C PHE A 113 14.87 -20.64 3.08
N MET A 114 15.77 -21.38 3.75
CA MET A 114 17.21 -21.31 3.48
C MET A 114 17.54 -21.69 2.03
N ILE A 115 16.89 -22.73 1.49
CA ILE A 115 17.08 -23.14 0.09
C ILE A 115 16.63 -22.03 -0.87
N LEU A 116 15.53 -21.33 -0.56
CA LEU A 116 15.06 -20.20 -1.37
C LEU A 116 16.06 -19.04 -1.34
N ASP A 117 16.63 -18.73 -0.17
CA ASP A 117 17.66 -17.69 -0.01
C ASP A 117 18.93 -18.03 -0.81
N ASP A 118 19.33 -19.31 -0.82
CA ASP A 118 20.47 -19.79 -1.63
C ASP A 118 20.21 -19.61 -3.14
N ILE A 119 18.99 -19.90 -3.61
CA ILE A 119 18.61 -19.72 -5.02
C ILE A 119 18.64 -18.24 -5.42
N ILE A 120 18.13 -17.35 -4.56
CA ILE A 120 18.14 -15.90 -4.81
C ILE A 120 19.58 -15.40 -4.85
N SER A 121 20.42 -15.79 -3.87
CA SER A 121 21.83 -15.43 -3.80
C SER A 121 22.60 -15.87 -5.05
N LEU A 122 22.29 -17.08 -5.55
CA LEU A 122 22.85 -17.59 -6.80
C LEU A 122 22.44 -16.71 -7.99
N TYR A 123 21.16 -16.37 -8.11
CA TYR A 123 20.67 -15.48 -9.16
C TYR A 123 21.38 -14.11 -9.13
N GLU A 124 21.49 -13.48 -7.95
CA GLU A 124 22.15 -12.19 -7.80
C GLU A 124 23.61 -12.24 -8.27
N MET A 125 24.34 -13.30 -7.94
CA MET A 125 25.74 -13.49 -8.37
C MET A 125 25.92 -13.49 -9.90
N TYR A 126 24.94 -14.02 -10.65
CA TYR A 126 25.03 -14.11 -12.11
C TYR A 126 24.43 -12.92 -12.86
N TYR A 127 23.42 -12.27 -12.28
CA TYR A 127 22.60 -11.28 -12.99
C TYR A 127 22.73 -9.84 -12.49
N ASN A 128 23.27 -9.59 -11.28
CA ASN A 128 23.59 -8.24 -10.82
C ASN A 128 25.07 -7.91 -11.11
N LYS A 129 25.34 -7.24 -12.23
CA LYS A 129 26.64 -6.62 -12.57
C LYS A 129 26.63 -5.13 -12.29
#